data_AF-A0A5Q2RJG8-F1
#
_entry.id   AF-A0A5Q2RJG8-F1
#
_cell.length_a   1.000
_cell.length_b   1.000
_cell.length_c   1.000
_cell.angle_alpha   90.00
_cell.angle_beta   90.00
_cell.angle_gamma   90.00
#
_symmetry.space_group_name_H-M   'P 1'
#
loop_
_entity.id
_entity.type
_entity.pdbx_description
1 polymer ?
#
loop_
_entity_poly.entity_id
_entity_poly.type
_entity_poly.pdbx_seq_one_letter_code
_entity_poly.pdbx_strand_id
1 'polypeptide(L)'
;MSPSARRDLLDPDALAALEEERDFLLRSIEDLDREHAVGDVTDEDHRTLRDDYTARAAAVIHAIEGRQAAIAEAQRPRSLARFAAISAVVLLVAGLAGFAVARMAGDRSQGQQISGGVVLSVGQQLTSCLQLSNTSERPVEVLECYDGILADHPANVEALTYRGWFLLRLDLQGMTFVEQAWPNLEDAVAIDPAYPDARVFRAIALNRLCRPDEASAELEAFDDARPLQEMVDLVEQQQLRESIDQLTELRDAVPEVAGPPAPLDIEDPASIDQCAVLSEAGVFDGLAPADEGGSE
;
A
#
# COMPACT_ATOMS: atom_id res chain seq x y z
N MET A 1 26.25 -21.22 48.27
CA MET A 1 25.95 -19.79 48.52
C MET A 1 24.74 -19.40 47.67
N SER A 2 23.69 -18.88 48.28
CA SER A 2 22.44 -18.53 47.58
C SER A 2 22.64 -17.34 46.62
N PRO A 3 21.86 -17.22 45.53
CA PRO A 3 21.97 -16.12 44.57
C PRO A 3 21.89 -14.72 45.22
N SER A 4 21.07 -14.60 46.27
CA SER A 4 20.94 -13.37 47.06
C SER A 4 22.21 -13.05 47.86
N ALA A 5 22.83 -14.04 48.49
CA ALA A 5 24.09 -13.85 49.23
C ALA A 5 25.26 -13.47 48.31
N ARG A 6 25.27 -13.94 47.06
CA ARG A 6 26.27 -13.53 46.06
C ARG A 6 26.05 -12.10 45.57
N ARG A 7 24.80 -11.65 45.42
CA ARG A 7 24.49 -10.25 45.05
C ARG A 7 24.91 -9.28 46.14
N ASP A 8 24.61 -9.63 47.39
CA ASP A 8 24.98 -8.84 48.56
C ASP A 8 26.50 -8.70 48.72
N LEU A 9 27.28 -9.72 48.35
CA LEU A 9 28.74 -9.65 48.31
C LEU A 9 29.32 -8.82 47.14
N LEU A 10 28.55 -8.57 46.08
CA LEU A 10 29.03 -7.87 44.87
C LEU A 10 28.49 -6.44 44.75
N ASP A 11 27.68 -6.01 45.72
CA ASP A 11 27.10 -4.67 45.73
C ASP A 11 28.20 -3.61 46.03
N PRO A 12 28.36 -2.55 45.21
CA PRO A 12 29.34 -1.50 45.47
C PRO A 12 28.96 -0.60 46.67
N ASP A 13 27.68 -0.41 46.94
CA ASP A 13 27.23 0.56 47.95
C ASP A 13 27.56 0.06 49.37
N ALA A 14 27.34 -1.22 49.65
CA ALA A 14 27.74 -1.79 50.94
C ALA A 14 29.26 -2.04 51.07
N LEU A 15 30.06 -1.95 50.00
CA LEU A 15 31.53 -1.84 50.13
C LEU A 15 31.91 -0.43 50.62
N ALA A 16 31.33 0.61 50.02
CA ALA A 16 31.58 2.00 50.42
C ALA A 16 31.19 2.25 51.89
N ALA A 17 30.06 1.71 52.35
CA ALA A 17 29.64 1.82 53.75
C ALA A 17 30.65 1.21 54.74
N LEU A 18 31.28 0.08 54.40
CA LEU A 18 32.32 -0.52 55.24
C LEU A 18 33.59 0.32 55.26
N GLU A 19 33.97 0.93 54.13
CA GLU A 19 35.13 1.83 54.07
C GLU A 19 34.91 3.09 54.91
N GLU A 20 33.71 3.67 54.89
CA GLU A 20 33.33 4.78 55.75
C GLU A 20 33.38 4.40 57.24
N GLU A 21 32.88 3.21 57.61
CA GLU A 21 32.94 2.71 59.00
C GLU A 21 34.39 2.50 59.46
N ARG A 22 35.25 1.91 58.61
CA ARG A 22 36.69 1.77 58.90
C ARG A 22 37.32 3.14 59.17
N ASP A 23 37.07 4.11 58.30
CA ASP A 23 37.67 5.44 58.40
C ASP A 23 37.17 6.19 59.63
N PHE A 24 35.92 5.96 60.05
CA PHE A 24 35.38 6.48 61.31
C PHE A 24 36.07 5.87 62.53
N LEU A 25 36.25 4.54 62.56
CA LEU A 25 36.87 3.84 63.69
C LEU A 25 38.35 4.24 63.86
N LEU A 26 39.10 4.32 62.77
CA LEU A 26 40.52 4.74 62.81
C LEU A 26 40.68 6.18 63.32
N ARG A 27 39.82 7.09 62.86
CA ARG A 27 39.78 8.47 63.38
C ARG A 27 39.42 8.52 64.87
N SER A 28 38.49 7.68 65.31
CA SER A 28 38.07 7.61 66.71
C SER A 28 39.17 7.08 67.63
N ILE A 29 39.99 6.14 67.15
CA ILE A 29 41.18 5.66 67.87
C ILE A 29 42.21 6.79 68.00
N GLU A 30 42.47 7.53 66.92
CA GLU A 30 43.42 8.65 66.94
C GLU A 30 42.97 9.77 67.89
N ASP A 31 41.67 10.08 67.91
CA ASP A 31 41.11 11.09 68.79
C ASP A 31 41.17 10.64 70.26
N LEU A 32 40.82 9.38 70.54
CA LEU A 32 40.94 8.77 71.87
C LEU A 32 42.40 8.77 72.38
N ASP A 33 43.36 8.44 71.52
CA ASP A 33 44.79 8.48 71.83
C ASP A 33 45.25 9.93 72.14
N ARG A 34 44.65 10.93 71.49
CA ARG A 34 44.93 12.36 71.75
C ARG A 34 44.32 12.84 73.07
N GLU A 35 43.06 12.51 73.35
CA GLU A 35 42.37 12.84 74.60
C GLU A 35 43.08 12.22 75.81
N HIS A 36 43.59 11.00 75.67
CA HIS A 36 44.42 10.36 76.69
C HIS A 36 45.75 11.11 76.90
N ALA A 37 46.42 11.53 75.83
CA ALA A 37 47.69 12.27 75.92
C ALA A 37 47.57 13.63 76.62
N VAL A 38 46.41 14.28 76.56
CA VAL A 38 46.13 15.55 77.29
C VAL A 38 45.53 15.33 78.68
N GLY A 39 45.25 14.08 79.06
CA GLY A 39 44.75 13.69 80.38
C GLY A 39 43.24 13.79 80.56
N ASP A 40 42.47 13.93 79.47
CA ASP A 40 41.01 14.03 79.51
C ASP A 40 40.32 12.66 79.72
N VAL A 41 41.05 11.56 79.47
CA VAL A 41 40.57 10.17 79.61
C VAL A 41 41.50 9.38 80.53
N THR A 42 40.94 8.53 81.39
CA THR A 42 41.73 7.69 82.30
C THR A 42 42.44 6.53 81.58
N ASP A 43 43.54 6.03 82.13
CA ASP A 43 44.27 4.88 81.55
C ASP A 43 43.41 3.61 81.42
N GLU A 44 42.41 3.43 82.29
CA GLU A 44 41.51 2.26 82.25
C GLU A 44 40.46 2.42 81.16
N ASP A 45 39.86 3.62 81.04
CA ASP A 45 38.87 3.92 80.01
C ASP A 45 39.51 3.91 78.61
N HIS A 46 40.71 4.48 78.49
CA HIS A 46 41.49 4.47 77.25
C HIS A 46 41.75 3.05 76.77
N ARG A 47 42.27 2.16 77.63
CA ARG A 47 42.51 0.75 77.26
C ARG A 47 41.23 0.04 76.81
N THR A 48 40.15 0.18 77.59
CA THR A 48 38.88 -0.50 77.29
C THR A 48 38.30 -0.04 75.95
N LEU A 49 38.20 1.28 75.72
CA LEU A 49 37.65 1.83 74.49
C LEU A 49 38.54 1.54 73.28
N ARG A 50 39.86 1.62 73.46
CA ARG A 50 40.84 1.36 72.39
C ARG A 50 40.82 -0.09 71.95
N ASP A 51 40.69 -1.03 72.88
CA ASP A 51 40.59 -2.46 72.55
C ASP A 51 39.30 -2.75 71.76
N ASP A 52 38.16 -2.16 72.14
CA ASP A 52 36.88 -2.32 71.43
C ASP A 52 36.95 -1.73 70.01
N TYR A 53 37.43 -0.49 69.87
CA TYR A 53 37.59 0.14 68.55
C TYR A 53 38.56 -0.62 67.66
N THR A 54 39.67 -1.13 68.22
CA THR A 54 40.65 -1.92 67.47
C THR A 54 40.05 -3.24 66.98
N ALA A 55 39.31 -3.95 67.84
CA ALA A 55 38.64 -5.19 67.48
C ALA A 55 37.60 -4.97 66.36
N ARG A 56 36.81 -3.90 66.45
CA ARG A 56 35.83 -3.54 65.43
C ARG A 56 36.47 -3.12 64.11
N ALA A 57 37.54 -2.33 64.15
CA ALA A 57 38.27 -1.94 62.95
C ALA A 57 38.86 -3.15 62.21
N ALA A 58 39.43 -4.12 62.94
CA ALA A 58 39.94 -5.35 62.36
C ALA A 58 38.83 -6.17 61.66
N ALA A 59 37.65 -6.26 62.28
CA ALA A 59 36.51 -6.96 61.69
C ALA A 59 36.04 -6.32 60.37
N VAL A 60 35.97 -4.98 60.33
CA VAL A 60 35.56 -4.23 59.12
C VAL A 60 36.60 -4.38 58.00
N ILE A 61 37.89 -4.31 58.33
CA ILE A 61 38.97 -4.48 57.34
C ILE A 61 38.91 -5.86 56.68
N HIS A 62 38.73 -6.93 57.46
CA HIS A 62 38.59 -8.28 56.90
C HIS A 62 37.34 -8.44 56.02
N ALA A 63 36.25 -7.76 56.36
CA ALA A 63 35.04 -7.75 55.54
C ALA A 63 35.26 -7.07 54.18
N ILE A 64 36.00 -5.95 54.15
CA ILE A 64 36.39 -5.24 52.93
C ILE A 64 37.25 -6.14 52.03
N GLU A 65 38.29 -6.77 52.60
CA GLU A 65 39.21 -7.66 51.85
C GLU A 65 38.46 -8.83 51.19
N GLY A 66 37.56 -9.48 51.93
CA GLY A 66 36.75 -10.59 51.41
C GLY A 66 35.86 -10.16 50.23
N ARG A 67 35.31 -8.95 50.30
CA ARG A 67 34.43 -8.40 49.25
C ARG A 67 35.21 -8.01 47.99
N GLN A 68 36.36 -7.36 48.16
CA GLN A 68 37.26 -7.02 47.05
C GLN A 68 37.74 -8.26 46.28
N ALA A 69 38.05 -9.36 46.99
CA ALA A 69 38.42 -10.62 46.36
C ALA A 69 37.28 -11.23 45.52
N ALA A 70 36.03 -11.16 46.02
CA ALA A 70 34.86 -11.64 45.29
C ALA A 70 34.57 -10.83 44.01
N ILE A 71 34.76 -9.50 44.07
CA ILE A 71 34.62 -8.61 42.90
C ILE A 71 35.69 -8.94 41.85
N ALA A 72 36.94 -9.15 42.26
CA ALA A 72 38.04 -9.50 41.36
C ALA A 72 37.82 -10.87 40.66
N GLU A 73 37.22 -11.84 41.35
CA GLU A 73 36.88 -13.14 40.75
C GLU A 73 35.76 -13.03 39.72
N ALA A 74 34.73 -12.20 39.98
CA ALA A 74 33.62 -11.98 39.07
C ALA A 74 34.03 -11.27 37.76
N GLN A 75 35.09 -10.45 37.80
CA GLN A 75 35.58 -9.68 36.66
C GLN A 75 36.55 -10.45 35.74
N ARG A 76 36.82 -11.75 35.98
CA ARG A 76 37.68 -12.53 35.09
C ARG A 76 37.10 -12.59 33.65
N PRO A 77 37.82 -12.11 32.62
CA PRO A 77 37.28 -12.03 31.27
C PRO A 77 37.03 -13.42 30.66
N ARG A 78 35.88 -13.59 30.02
CA ARG A 78 35.61 -14.74 29.13
C ARG A 78 36.40 -14.55 27.83
N SER A 79 36.95 -15.63 27.28
CA SER A 79 37.96 -15.60 26.22
C SER A 79 37.50 -14.85 24.95
N LEU A 80 38.25 -13.80 24.59
CA LEU A 80 38.08 -12.98 23.38
C LEU A 80 38.03 -13.82 22.08
N ALA A 81 38.64 -15.00 22.08
CA ALA A 81 38.59 -15.95 20.96
C ALA A 81 37.16 -16.41 20.61
N ARG A 82 36.27 -16.56 21.60
CA ARG A 82 34.85 -16.91 21.35
C ARG A 82 34.08 -15.75 20.74
N PHE A 83 34.39 -14.52 21.16
CA PHE A 83 33.72 -13.33 20.65
C PHE A 83 34.10 -13.07 19.18
N ALA A 84 35.39 -13.20 18.83
CA ALA A 84 35.86 -13.07 17.45
C ALA A 84 35.24 -14.11 16.50
N ALA A 85 35.08 -15.36 16.96
CA ALA A 85 34.46 -16.42 16.17
C ALA A 85 32.98 -16.14 15.85
N ILE A 86 32.21 -15.62 16.81
CA ILE A 86 30.80 -15.26 16.60
C ILE A 86 30.68 -14.11 15.61
N SER A 87 31.50 -13.06 15.77
CA SER A 87 31.49 -11.91 14.85
C SER A 87 31.84 -12.29 13.41
N ALA A 88 32.80 -13.22 13.23
CA ALA A 88 33.15 -13.72 11.90
C ALA A 88 32.00 -14.48 11.22
N VAL A 89 31.26 -15.30 11.97
CA VAL A 89 30.07 -16.01 11.46
C VAL A 89 28.97 -15.03 11.05
N VAL A 90 28.71 -14.00 11.85
CA VAL A 90 27.68 -12.99 11.54
C VAL A 90 28.02 -12.22 10.26
N LEU A 91 29.29 -11.80 10.09
CA LEU A 91 29.73 -11.11 8.88
C LEU A 91 29.63 -12.00 7.63
N LEU A 92 29.90 -13.29 7.76
CA LEU A 92 29.81 -14.25 6.66
C LEU A 92 28.36 -14.47 6.23
N VAL A 93 27.43 -14.59 7.19
CA VAL A 93 25.98 -14.69 6.92
C VAL A 93 25.46 -13.40 6.28
N ALA A 94 25.85 -12.23 6.79
CA ALA A 94 25.45 -10.94 6.23
C ALA A 94 25.97 -10.74 4.79
N GLY A 95 27.21 -11.16 4.53
CA GLY A 95 27.79 -11.12 3.18
C GLY A 95 27.10 -12.07 2.20
N LEU A 96 26.75 -13.28 2.63
CA LEU A 96 25.98 -14.24 1.81
C LEU A 96 24.57 -13.73 1.50
N ALA A 97 23.90 -13.14 2.49
CA ALA A 97 22.59 -12.53 2.29
C ALA A 97 22.65 -11.34 1.32
N GLY A 98 23.65 -10.46 1.46
CA GLY A 98 23.86 -9.33 0.55
C GLY A 98 24.16 -9.77 -0.89
N PHE A 99 24.97 -10.81 -1.06
CA PHE A 99 25.29 -11.35 -2.38
C PHE A 99 24.09 -12.04 -3.06
N ALA A 100 23.25 -12.73 -2.29
CA ALA A 100 22.01 -13.33 -2.80
C ALA A 100 21.01 -12.26 -3.28
N VAL A 101 20.84 -11.17 -2.51
CA VAL A 101 19.96 -10.04 -2.89
C VAL A 101 20.43 -9.36 -4.17
N ALA A 102 21.74 -9.17 -4.35
CA ALA A 102 22.29 -8.56 -5.56
C ALA A 102 22.05 -9.39 -6.83
N ARG A 103 22.03 -10.72 -6.71
CA ARG A 103 21.71 -11.65 -7.82
C ARG A 103 20.21 -11.68 -8.16
N MET A 104 19.34 -11.31 -7.21
CA MET A 104 17.88 -11.31 -7.38
C MET A 104 17.33 -9.96 -7.87
N ALA A 105 18.13 -8.89 -7.84
CA ALA A 105 17.72 -7.55 -8.27
C ALA A 105 17.70 -7.34 -9.80
N GLY A 106 18.00 -8.38 -10.58
CA GLY A 106 18.14 -8.33 -12.03
C GLY A 106 17.06 -9.09 -12.79
N ASP A 107 15.78 -8.92 -12.44
CA ASP A 107 14.64 -8.89 -13.37
C ASP A 107 13.36 -8.66 -12.54
N ARG A 108 12.57 -7.63 -12.86
CA ARG A 108 11.26 -7.40 -12.22
C ARG A 108 10.18 -7.45 -13.29
N SER A 109 9.89 -8.65 -13.77
CA SER A 109 8.62 -8.93 -14.45
C SER A 109 7.50 -9.02 -13.40
N GLN A 110 6.33 -8.57 -13.83
CA GLN A 110 5.14 -8.30 -13.03
C GLN A 110 4.66 -9.53 -12.23
N GLY A 111 4.15 -9.29 -11.01
CA GLY A 111 3.00 -10.09 -10.53
C GLY A 111 3.07 -10.81 -9.18
N GLN A 112 4.21 -11.04 -8.52
CA GLN A 112 4.19 -11.69 -7.19
C GLN A 112 5.23 -11.12 -6.22
N GLN A 113 4.77 -10.28 -5.30
CA GLN A 113 5.57 -9.85 -4.14
C GLN A 113 5.44 -10.87 -3.01
N ILE A 114 6.49 -11.64 -2.77
CA ILE A 114 6.64 -12.54 -1.62
C ILE A 114 7.03 -11.70 -0.40
N SER A 115 6.07 -11.57 0.52
CA SER A 115 6.10 -10.91 1.84
C SER A 115 6.20 -9.37 1.85
N GLY A 116 5.05 -8.73 2.09
CA GLY A 116 4.96 -7.31 2.48
C GLY A 116 4.42 -6.32 1.44
N GLY A 117 3.85 -6.80 0.33
CA GLY A 117 3.23 -5.92 -0.67
C GLY A 117 1.96 -5.27 -0.13
N VAL A 118 1.84 -3.94 -0.29
CA VAL A 118 0.60 -3.22 -0.04
C VAL A 118 -0.46 -3.81 -0.98
N VAL A 119 -1.38 -4.61 -0.44
CA VAL A 119 -2.58 -5.00 -1.19
C VAL A 119 -3.34 -3.71 -1.44
N LEU A 120 -3.32 -3.25 -2.69
CA LEU A 120 -4.07 -2.05 -3.08
C LEU A 120 -5.55 -2.32 -2.83
N SER A 121 -6.25 -1.35 -2.27
CA SER A 121 -7.72 -1.37 -2.25
C SER A 121 -8.26 -1.38 -3.68
N VAL A 122 -9.47 -1.91 -3.88
CA VAL A 122 -10.11 -1.95 -5.21
C VAL A 122 -10.14 -0.57 -5.86
N GLY A 123 -10.45 0.49 -5.10
CA GLY A 123 -10.41 1.87 -5.61
C GLY A 123 -9.02 2.31 -6.11
N GLN A 124 -7.95 1.92 -5.41
CA GLN A 124 -6.58 2.20 -5.86
C GLN A 124 -6.19 1.39 -7.11
N GLN A 125 -6.66 0.15 -7.20
CA GLN A 125 -6.49 -0.67 -8.41
C GLN A 125 -7.21 -0.04 -9.60
N LEU A 126 -8.47 0.37 -9.42
CA LEU A 126 -9.27 1.07 -10.42
C LEU A 126 -8.59 2.34 -10.92
N THR A 127 -8.13 3.19 -10.00
CA THR A 127 -7.37 4.41 -10.36
C THR A 127 -6.11 4.08 -11.17
N SER A 128 -5.40 3.00 -10.82
CA SER A 128 -4.22 2.54 -11.55
C SER A 128 -4.59 2.04 -12.97
N CYS A 129 -5.68 1.27 -13.10
CA CYS A 129 -6.16 0.80 -14.41
C CYS A 129 -6.65 1.94 -15.30
N LEU A 130 -7.34 2.94 -14.73
CA LEU A 130 -7.76 4.15 -15.44
C LEU A 130 -6.56 4.93 -15.98
N GLN A 131 -5.55 5.17 -15.14
CA GLN A 131 -4.31 5.82 -15.56
C GLN A 131 -3.60 5.02 -16.67
N LEU A 132 -3.52 3.70 -16.52
CA LEU A 132 -2.93 2.82 -17.54
C LEU A 132 -3.71 2.90 -18.86
N SER A 133 -5.04 2.91 -18.80
CA SER A 133 -5.96 3.02 -19.96
C SER A 133 -5.79 4.32 -20.75
N ASN A 134 -5.28 5.37 -20.11
CA ASN A 134 -5.09 6.68 -20.72
C ASN A 134 -3.67 6.88 -21.26
N THR A 135 -2.70 6.11 -20.78
CA THR A 135 -1.27 6.33 -21.06
C THR A 135 -0.60 5.19 -21.82
N SER A 136 -1.15 3.98 -21.78
CA SER A 136 -0.53 2.79 -22.35
C SER A 136 -0.89 2.61 -23.83
N GLU A 137 0.13 2.35 -24.64
CA GLU A 137 -0.02 1.89 -26.03
C GLU A 137 -0.19 0.36 -26.12
N ARG A 138 -0.26 -0.35 -24.98
CA ARG A 138 -0.35 -1.82 -24.90
C ARG A 138 -1.74 -2.23 -24.40
N PRO A 139 -2.69 -2.55 -25.30
CA PRO A 139 -4.06 -2.94 -24.93
C PRO A 139 -4.16 -4.11 -23.96
N VAL A 140 -3.31 -5.13 -24.15
CA VAL A 140 -3.33 -6.34 -23.32
C VAL A 140 -3.12 -6.01 -21.83
N GLU A 141 -2.17 -5.13 -21.51
CA GLU A 141 -1.89 -4.77 -20.12
C GLU A 141 -3.04 -4.00 -19.46
N VAL A 142 -3.76 -3.19 -20.24
CA VAL A 142 -4.95 -2.48 -19.75
C VAL A 142 -6.07 -3.47 -19.43
N LEU A 143 -6.30 -4.43 -20.32
CA LEU A 143 -7.32 -5.46 -20.12
C LEU A 143 -6.97 -6.36 -18.92
N GLU A 144 -5.71 -6.81 -18.81
CA GLU A 144 -5.24 -7.59 -17.66
C GLU A 144 -5.42 -6.85 -16.32
N CYS A 145 -5.28 -5.51 -16.31
CA CYS A 145 -5.52 -4.71 -15.11
C CYS A 145 -6.98 -4.78 -14.65
N TYR A 146 -7.93 -4.59 -15.56
CA TYR A 146 -9.35 -4.70 -15.24
C TYR A 146 -9.77 -6.14 -14.97
N ASP A 147 -9.26 -7.12 -15.73
CA ASP A 147 -9.52 -8.54 -15.52
C ASP A 147 -9.07 -8.98 -14.12
N GLY A 148 -7.96 -8.45 -13.61
CA GLY A 148 -7.52 -8.68 -12.24
C GLY A 148 -8.53 -8.22 -11.19
N ILE A 149 -9.15 -7.05 -11.39
CA ILE A 149 -10.20 -6.55 -10.49
C ILE A 149 -11.47 -7.42 -10.60
N LEU A 150 -11.89 -7.75 -11.83
CA LEU A 150 -13.11 -8.51 -12.09
C LEU A 150 -13.01 -9.98 -11.67
N ALA A 151 -11.81 -10.55 -11.61
CA ALA A 151 -11.59 -11.89 -11.09
C ALA A 151 -12.01 -12.03 -9.61
N ASP A 152 -11.69 -11.01 -8.79
CA ASP A 152 -12.02 -10.98 -7.37
C ASP A 152 -13.38 -10.29 -7.11
N HIS A 153 -13.75 -9.34 -7.96
CA HIS A 153 -14.95 -8.50 -7.84
C HIS A 153 -15.74 -8.47 -9.15
N PRO A 154 -16.40 -9.58 -9.54
CA PRO A 154 -17.04 -9.72 -10.86
C PRO A 154 -18.20 -8.74 -11.10
N ALA A 155 -18.83 -8.23 -10.03
CA ALA A 155 -19.92 -7.25 -10.10
C ALA A 155 -19.44 -5.81 -9.85
N ASN A 156 -18.14 -5.53 -10.01
CA ASN A 156 -17.62 -4.18 -9.85
C ASN A 156 -18.03 -3.31 -11.05
N VAL A 157 -19.03 -2.45 -10.83
CA VAL A 157 -19.62 -1.57 -11.85
C VAL A 157 -18.58 -0.69 -12.54
N GLU A 158 -17.67 -0.09 -11.78
CA GLU A 158 -16.64 0.81 -12.31
C GLU A 158 -15.65 0.06 -13.21
N ALA A 159 -15.17 -1.11 -12.78
CA ALA A 159 -14.27 -1.95 -13.59
C ALA A 159 -14.92 -2.43 -14.88
N LEU A 160 -16.17 -2.92 -14.81
CA LEU A 160 -16.95 -3.32 -15.99
C LEU A 160 -17.11 -2.13 -16.95
N THR A 161 -17.53 -0.97 -16.42
CA THR A 161 -17.75 0.25 -17.20
C THR A 161 -16.49 0.67 -17.97
N TYR A 162 -15.37 0.81 -17.26
CA TYR A 162 -14.16 1.35 -17.88
C TYR A 162 -13.40 0.32 -18.72
N ARG A 163 -13.53 -0.97 -18.44
CA ARG A 163 -13.06 -2.04 -19.33
C ARG A 163 -13.84 -2.06 -20.65
N GLY A 164 -15.17 -1.99 -20.57
CA GLY A 164 -16.04 -1.89 -21.75
C GLY A 164 -15.74 -0.65 -22.58
N TRP A 165 -15.62 0.51 -21.94
CA TRP A 165 -15.23 1.74 -22.63
C TRP A 165 -13.86 1.67 -23.30
N PHE A 166 -12.87 1.05 -22.65
CA PHE A 166 -11.56 0.85 -23.26
C PHE A 166 -11.65 0.01 -24.54
N LEU A 167 -12.37 -1.12 -24.49
CA LEU A 167 -12.59 -1.97 -25.66
C LEU A 167 -13.33 -1.24 -26.79
N LEU A 168 -14.36 -0.45 -26.47
CA LEU A 168 -15.03 0.40 -27.46
C LEU A 168 -14.04 1.39 -28.08
N ARG A 169 -13.22 2.12 -27.30
CA ARG A 169 -12.24 3.05 -27.89
C ARG A 169 -11.27 2.37 -28.85
N LEU A 170 -10.91 1.11 -28.62
CA LEU A 170 -10.11 0.33 -29.56
C LEU A 170 -10.92 -0.03 -30.81
N ASP A 171 -12.18 -0.44 -30.63
CA ASP A 171 -13.10 -0.72 -31.74
C ASP A 171 -13.20 0.49 -32.69
N LEU A 172 -13.33 1.67 -32.11
CA LEU A 172 -13.38 2.95 -32.80
C LEU A 172 -12.09 3.34 -33.55
N GLN A 173 -10.99 2.62 -33.32
CA GLN A 173 -9.73 2.77 -34.07
C GLN A 173 -9.62 1.76 -35.22
N GLY A 174 -10.71 1.07 -35.56
CA GLY A 174 -10.76 0.08 -36.63
C GLY A 174 -10.39 -1.34 -36.19
N MET A 175 -10.30 -1.58 -34.87
CA MET A 175 -10.30 -2.94 -34.33
C MET A 175 -11.76 -3.40 -34.17
N THR A 176 -12.03 -4.70 -34.01
CA THR A 176 -13.40 -5.18 -33.78
C THR A 176 -13.47 -5.80 -32.40
N PHE A 177 -14.04 -5.05 -31.45
CA PHE A 177 -14.15 -5.42 -30.04
C PHE A 177 -15.56 -5.17 -29.48
N VAL A 178 -16.51 -4.68 -30.27
CA VAL A 178 -17.90 -4.43 -29.83
C VAL A 178 -18.52 -5.64 -29.09
N GLU A 179 -18.32 -6.86 -29.59
CA GLU A 179 -18.84 -8.10 -28.97
C GLU A 179 -18.27 -8.35 -27.56
N GLN A 180 -17.03 -7.92 -27.31
CA GLN A 180 -16.40 -8.03 -26.00
C GLN A 180 -16.74 -6.84 -25.11
N ALA A 181 -16.91 -5.67 -25.69
CA ALA A 181 -17.14 -4.43 -24.98
C ALA A 181 -18.57 -4.33 -24.45
N TRP A 182 -19.55 -4.71 -25.28
CA TRP A 182 -20.96 -4.51 -25.01
C TRP A 182 -21.44 -5.23 -23.73
N PRO A 183 -21.14 -6.52 -23.49
CA PRO A 183 -21.58 -7.21 -22.27
C PRO A 183 -21.08 -6.53 -20.99
N ASN A 184 -19.89 -5.91 -21.03
CA ASN A 184 -19.35 -5.22 -19.85
C ASN A 184 -20.22 -4.00 -19.47
N LEU A 185 -20.64 -3.22 -20.46
CA LEU A 185 -21.46 -2.04 -20.21
C LEU A 185 -22.91 -2.42 -19.86
N GLU A 186 -23.42 -3.49 -20.47
CA GLU A 186 -24.72 -4.04 -20.11
C GLU A 186 -24.75 -4.55 -18.67
N ASP A 187 -23.77 -5.36 -18.28
CA ASP A 187 -23.63 -5.86 -16.91
C ASP A 187 -23.53 -4.70 -15.91
N ALA A 188 -22.73 -3.67 -16.23
CA ALA A 188 -22.61 -2.49 -15.39
C ALA A 188 -23.96 -1.78 -15.15
N VAL A 189 -24.76 -1.57 -16.21
CA VAL A 189 -26.09 -0.96 -16.10
C VAL A 189 -27.12 -1.90 -15.45
N ALA A 190 -27.00 -3.21 -15.65
CA ALA A 190 -27.86 -4.18 -14.98
C ALA A 190 -27.63 -4.20 -13.47
N ILE A 191 -26.38 -4.04 -13.04
CA ILE A 191 -25.99 -3.98 -11.62
C ILE A 191 -26.34 -2.64 -10.99
N ASP A 192 -25.96 -1.53 -11.64
CA ASP A 192 -26.28 -0.18 -11.21
C ASP A 192 -26.88 0.64 -12.37
N PRO A 193 -28.22 0.66 -12.48
CA PRO A 193 -28.91 1.42 -13.51
C PRO A 193 -28.69 2.93 -13.43
N ALA A 194 -28.19 3.45 -12.31
CA ALA A 194 -27.94 4.87 -12.10
C ALA A 194 -26.45 5.23 -12.19
N TYR A 195 -25.58 4.33 -12.68
CA TYR A 195 -24.17 4.64 -12.87
C TYR A 195 -23.95 5.49 -14.14
N PRO A 196 -23.67 6.80 -14.02
CA PRO A 196 -23.75 7.70 -15.18
C PRO A 196 -22.74 7.40 -16.27
N ASP A 197 -21.51 7.01 -15.91
CA ASP A 197 -20.45 6.72 -16.88
C ASP A 197 -20.83 5.57 -17.81
N ALA A 198 -21.46 4.51 -17.29
CA ALA A 198 -21.93 3.41 -18.11
C ALA A 198 -23.04 3.85 -19.08
N ARG A 199 -23.95 4.71 -18.61
CA ARG A 199 -25.02 5.28 -19.45
C ARG A 199 -24.45 6.07 -20.62
N VAL A 200 -23.55 7.03 -20.36
CA VAL A 200 -22.99 7.86 -21.43
C VAL A 200 -22.10 7.06 -22.39
N PHE A 201 -21.33 6.08 -21.89
CA PHE A 201 -20.53 5.22 -22.77
C PHE A 201 -21.39 4.33 -23.67
N ARG A 202 -22.51 3.82 -23.16
CA ARG A 202 -23.50 3.10 -23.99
C ARG A 202 -24.16 4.03 -25.00
N ALA A 203 -24.54 5.25 -24.63
CA ALA A 203 -25.09 6.22 -25.57
C ALA A 203 -24.12 6.53 -26.73
N ILE A 204 -22.84 6.75 -26.43
CA ILE A 204 -21.79 6.95 -27.45
C ILE A 204 -21.68 5.75 -28.37
N ALA A 205 -21.66 4.54 -27.81
CA ALA A 205 -21.54 3.30 -28.58
C ALA A 205 -22.76 3.11 -29.51
N LEU A 206 -23.96 3.23 -28.96
CA LEU A 206 -25.23 3.05 -29.67
C LEU A 206 -25.37 4.05 -30.82
N ASN A 207 -25.04 5.32 -30.59
CA ASN A 207 -25.09 6.32 -31.67
C ASN A 207 -24.16 5.94 -32.84
N ARG A 208 -22.97 5.40 -32.55
CA ARG A 208 -22.02 4.93 -33.58
C ARG A 208 -22.44 3.64 -34.25
N LEU A 209 -23.20 2.80 -33.56
CA LEU A 209 -23.81 1.58 -34.09
C LEU A 209 -25.15 1.87 -34.80
N CYS A 210 -25.42 3.16 -35.07
CA CYS A 210 -26.59 3.66 -35.76
C CYS A 210 -27.92 3.34 -35.04
N ARG A 211 -27.91 3.45 -33.70
CA ARG A 211 -29.03 3.18 -32.79
C ARG A 211 -29.46 4.46 -32.05
N PRO A 212 -30.06 5.45 -32.74
CA PRO A 212 -30.28 6.76 -32.14
C PRO A 212 -31.34 6.75 -31.02
N ASP A 213 -32.39 5.93 -31.14
CA ASP A 213 -33.44 5.89 -30.09
C ASP A 213 -32.90 5.30 -28.79
N GLU A 214 -32.16 4.18 -28.86
CA GLU A 214 -31.52 3.59 -27.69
C GLU A 214 -30.45 4.52 -27.12
N ALA A 215 -29.68 5.20 -27.98
CA ALA A 215 -28.70 6.18 -27.52
C ALA A 215 -29.36 7.36 -26.78
N SER A 216 -30.50 7.85 -27.29
CA SER A 216 -31.29 8.89 -26.62
C SER A 216 -31.79 8.42 -25.27
N ALA A 217 -32.32 7.20 -25.17
CA ALA A 217 -32.79 6.63 -23.91
C ALA A 217 -31.66 6.50 -22.87
N GLU A 218 -30.44 6.15 -23.28
CA GLU A 218 -29.29 6.13 -22.38
C GLU A 218 -28.88 7.54 -21.92
N LEU A 219 -29.02 8.58 -22.77
CA LEU A 219 -28.78 9.96 -22.34
C LEU A 219 -29.84 10.50 -21.38
N GLU A 220 -31.10 10.12 -21.55
CA GLU A 220 -32.15 10.45 -20.57
C GLU A 220 -31.83 9.83 -19.21
N ALA A 221 -31.45 8.55 -19.20
CA ALA A 221 -31.04 7.86 -17.97
C ALA A 221 -29.76 8.46 -17.36
N PHE A 222 -28.82 8.92 -18.20
CA PHE A 222 -27.63 9.65 -17.76
C PHE A 222 -27.99 10.96 -17.05
N ASP A 223 -28.90 11.75 -17.61
CA ASP A 223 -29.33 13.03 -17.02
C ASP A 223 -30.01 12.83 -15.66
N ASP A 224 -30.88 11.82 -15.57
CA ASP A 224 -31.57 11.46 -14.33
C ASP A 224 -30.62 10.98 -13.23
N ALA A 225 -29.47 10.42 -13.61
CA ALA A 225 -28.46 9.88 -12.69
C ALA A 225 -27.62 10.96 -11.99
N ARG A 226 -27.80 12.25 -12.32
CA ARG A 226 -27.05 13.39 -11.76
C ARG A 226 -25.52 13.21 -11.91
N PRO A 227 -25.03 13.23 -13.16
CA PRO A 227 -23.64 12.95 -13.48
C PRO A 227 -22.68 14.00 -12.94
N LEU A 228 -21.41 13.62 -12.82
CA LEU A 228 -20.33 14.57 -12.56
C LEU A 228 -20.17 15.51 -13.77
N GLN A 229 -19.76 16.76 -13.51
CA GLN A 229 -19.60 17.78 -14.56
C GLN A 229 -18.66 17.32 -15.68
N GLU A 230 -17.60 16.58 -15.36
CA GLU A 230 -16.67 16.03 -16.37
C GLU A 230 -17.38 15.15 -17.41
N MET A 231 -18.38 14.37 -17.01
CA MET A 231 -19.15 13.53 -17.94
C MET A 231 -20.18 14.36 -18.72
N VAL A 232 -20.72 15.43 -18.12
CA VAL A 232 -21.56 16.39 -18.87
C VAL A 232 -20.73 17.06 -19.95
N ASP A 233 -19.53 17.51 -19.61
CA ASP A 233 -18.60 18.13 -20.55
C ASP A 233 -18.22 17.17 -21.68
N LEU A 234 -18.12 15.85 -21.42
CA LEU A 234 -17.90 14.83 -22.45
C LEU A 234 -19.05 14.78 -23.47
N VAL A 235 -20.30 14.81 -23.01
CA VAL A 235 -21.49 14.81 -23.89
C VAL A 235 -21.50 16.07 -24.77
N GLU A 236 -21.20 17.22 -24.18
CA GLU A 236 -21.15 18.51 -24.89
C GLU A 236 -20.00 18.58 -25.90
N GLN A 237 -18.78 18.19 -25.50
CA GLN A 237 -17.60 18.24 -26.36
C GLN A 237 -17.72 17.32 -27.58
N GLN A 238 -18.39 16.17 -27.43
CA GLN A 238 -18.65 15.28 -28.55
C GLN A 238 -19.90 15.66 -29.36
N GLN A 239 -20.63 16.71 -28.99
CA GLN A 239 -21.90 17.09 -29.61
C GLN A 239 -22.87 15.89 -29.69
N LEU A 240 -22.84 15.03 -28.66
CA LEU A 240 -23.46 13.71 -28.75
C LEU A 240 -24.98 13.79 -28.94
N ARG A 241 -25.65 14.74 -28.28
CA ARG A 241 -27.09 14.98 -28.44
C ARG A 241 -27.44 15.39 -29.86
N GLU A 242 -26.73 16.38 -30.40
CA GLU A 242 -26.93 16.84 -31.77
C GLU A 242 -26.68 15.72 -32.79
N SER A 243 -25.65 14.91 -32.56
CA SER A 243 -25.37 13.74 -33.41
C SER A 243 -26.49 12.70 -33.38
N ILE A 244 -27.07 12.42 -32.20
CA ILE A 244 -28.19 11.48 -32.05
C ILE A 244 -29.45 12.04 -32.74
N ASP A 245 -29.76 13.32 -32.52
CA ASP A 245 -30.91 13.98 -33.13
C ASP A 245 -30.79 13.99 -34.67
N GLN A 246 -29.62 14.31 -35.20
CA GLN A 246 -29.34 14.30 -36.63
C GLN A 246 -29.49 12.89 -37.23
N LEU A 247 -28.98 11.86 -36.55
CA LEU A 247 -29.13 10.48 -37.00
C LEU A 247 -30.59 10.03 -36.97
N THR A 248 -31.35 10.45 -35.95
CA THR A 248 -32.80 10.19 -35.86
C THR A 248 -33.54 10.80 -37.05
N GLU A 249 -33.27 12.08 -37.37
CA GLU A 249 -33.90 12.78 -38.49
C GLU A 249 -33.58 12.11 -39.84
N LEU A 250 -32.31 11.73 -40.06
CA LEU A 250 -31.89 11.06 -41.28
C LEU A 250 -32.58 9.71 -41.45
N ARG A 251 -32.62 8.89 -40.39
CA ARG A 251 -33.31 7.60 -40.41
C ARG A 251 -34.79 7.78 -40.70
N ASP A 252 -35.46 8.68 -39.99
CA ASP A 252 -36.91 8.87 -40.08
C ASP A 252 -37.36 9.49 -41.41
N ALA A 253 -36.43 10.12 -42.16
CA ALA A 253 -36.68 10.56 -43.53
C ALA A 253 -36.83 9.40 -44.54
N VAL A 254 -36.39 8.18 -44.19
CA VAL A 254 -36.50 6.97 -45.02
C VAL A 254 -37.63 6.08 -44.47
N PRO A 255 -38.80 5.99 -45.15
CA PRO A 255 -39.96 5.29 -44.62
C PRO A 255 -39.74 3.81 -44.28
N GLU A 256 -38.83 3.12 -44.98
CA GLU A 256 -38.53 1.70 -44.78
C GLU A 256 -37.88 1.39 -43.43
N VAL A 257 -37.14 2.36 -42.86
CA VAL A 257 -36.39 2.21 -41.61
C VAL A 257 -36.79 3.25 -40.55
N ALA A 258 -37.88 3.98 -40.80
CA ALA A 258 -38.38 5.00 -39.88
C ALA A 258 -38.84 4.40 -38.55
N GLY A 259 -38.50 5.07 -37.45
CA GLY A 259 -38.81 4.64 -36.09
C GLY A 259 -37.84 3.61 -35.50
N PRO A 260 -38.13 3.11 -34.29
CA PRO A 260 -37.21 2.25 -33.56
C PRO A 260 -37.06 0.89 -34.23
N PRO A 261 -35.83 0.38 -34.29
CA PRO A 261 -35.56 -0.93 -34.85
C PRO A 261 -36.07 -2.06 -33.92
N ALA A 262 -35.82 -3.31 -34.32
CA ALA A 262 -35.98 -4.42 -33.40
C ALA A 262 -35.17 -4.17 -32.11
N PRO A 263 -35.73 -4.47 -30.93
CA PRO A 263 -35.00 -4.37 -29.67
C PRO A 263 -33.67 -5.11 -29.75
N LEU A 264 -32.66 -4.60 -29.05
CA LEU A 264 -31.35 -5.24 -28.91
C LEU A 264 -31.53 -6.72 -28.54
N ASP A 265 -31.08 -7.62 -29.41
CA ASP A 265 -30.95 -9.02 -29.06
C ASP A 265 -29.58 -9.23 -28.42
N ILE A 266 -29.60 -9.47 -27.12
CA ILE A 266 -28.41 -9.63 -26.29
C ILE A 266 -27.68 -10.94 -26.64
N GLU A 267 -28.40 -11.92 -27.20
CA GLU A 267 -27.84 -13.20 -27.63
C GLU A 267 -27.22 -13.13 -29.04
N ASP A 268 -27.50 -12.05 -29.79
CA ASP A 268 -26.92 -11.77 -31.12
C ASP A 268 -26.21 -10.40 -31.16
N PRO A 269 -24.92 -10.35 -30.77
CA PRO A 269 -24.12 -9.12 -30.82
C PRO A 269 -24.04 -8.46 -32.20
N ALA A 270 -24.20 -9.23 -33.28
CA ALA A 270 -24.21 -8.69 -34.64
C ALA A 270 -25.49 -7.90 -34.94
N SER A 271 -26.57 -8.11 -34.17
CA SER A 271 -27.81 -7.34 -34.25
C SER A 271 -27.71 -5.92 -33.65
N ILE A 272 -26.62 -5.64 -32.92
CA ILE A 272 -26.42 -4.35 -32.26
C ILE A 272 -26.07 -3.28 -33.29
N ASP A 273 -25.20 -3.62 -34.25
CA ASP A 273 -24.80 -2.72 -35.34
C ASP A 273 -25.88 -2.63 -36.42
N GLN A 274 -26.45 -1.44 -36.59
CA GLN A 274 -27.46 -1.15 -37.60
C GLN A 274 -26.96 -0.26 -38.73
N CYS A 275 -25.68 0.10 -38.73
CA CYS A 275 -25.17 1.03 -39.72
C CYS A 275 -25.26 0.46 -41.15
N ALA A 276 -25.03 -0.84 -41.32
CA ALA A 276 -25.21 -1.51 -42.61
C ALA A 276 -26.69 -1.44 -43.08
N VAL A 277 -27.64 -1.70 -42.19
CA VAL A 277 -29.07 -1.67 -42.51
C VAL A 277 -29.51 -0.27 -42.93
N LEU A 278 -29.11 0.77 -42.18
CA LEU A 278 -29.42 2.15 -42.53
C LEU A 278 -28.73 2.57 -43.83
N SER A 279 -27.49 2.16 -44.04
CA SER A 279 -26.75 2.44 -45.27
C SER A 279 -27.40 1.79 -46.50
N GLU A 280 -27.85 0.54 -46.40
CA GLU A 280 -28.53 -0.16 -47.49
C GLU A 280 -29.90 0.45 -47.82
N ALA A 281 -30.55 1.05 -46.82
CA ALA A 281 -31.79 1.80 -47.00
C ALA A 281 -31.59 3.21 -47.58
N GLY A 282 -30.33 3.63 -47.81
CA GLY A 282 -30.01 4.94 -48.39
C GLY A 282 -30.08 6.11 -47.41
N VAL A 283 -30.10 5.86 -46.09
CA VAL A 283 -30.17 6.90 -45.04
C VAL A 283 -29.03 7.91 -45.16
N PHE A 284 -27.86 7.48 -45.61
CA PHE A 284 -26.66 8.30 -45.69
C PHE A 284 -26.34 8.83 -47.09
N ASP A 285 -27.18 8.56 -48.10
CA ASP A 285 -26.89 8.90 -49.51
C ASP A 285 -26.75 10.41 -49.76
N GLY A 286 -27.42 11.24 -48.95
CA GLY A 286 -27.34 12.71 -49.02
C GLY A 286 -26.15 13.34 -48.29
N LEU A 287 -25.35 12.53 -47.58
CA LEU A 287 -24.18 12.98 -46.80
C LEU A 287 -22.85 12.78 -47.52
N ALA A 288 -22.85 12.23 -48.74
CA ALA A 288 -21.64 12.15 -49.54
C ALA A 288 -20.98 13.54 -49.66
N PRO A 289 -19.64 13.65 -49.53
CA PRO A 289 -18.97 14.93 -49.73
C PRO A 289 -19.36 15.44 -51.11
N ALA A 290 -19.80 16.70 -51.18
CA ALA A 290 -20.11 17.35 -52.44
C ALA A 290 -18.96 17.07 -53.40
N ASP A 291 -19.28 16.39 -54.49
CA ASP A 291 -18.38 16.03 -55.58
C ASP A 291 -17.38 17.18 -55.80
N GLU A 292 -16.07 16.92 -55.62
CA GLU A 292 -15.02 17.79 -56.17
C GLU A 292 -15.02 17.62 -57.70
N GLY A 293 -16.16 17.96 -58.31
CA GLY A 293 -16.43 17.88 -59.73
C GLY A 293 -16.21 19.24 -60.36
N GLY A 294 -15.01 19.42 -60.91
CA GLY A 294 -14.83 20.24 -62.11
C GLY A 294 -14.35 21.67 -61.89
N SER A 295 -13.05 21.85 -62.11
CA SER A 295 -12.57 23.03 -62.83
C SER A 295 -11.62 22.57 -63.92
N GLU A 296 -11.97 23.00 -65.14
CA GLU A 296 -11.39 22.79 -66.46
C GLU A 296 -9.86 22.93 -66.56
#